data_AF-A0A970ZWK6-F1
#
_entry.id   AF-A0A970ZWK6-F1
#
_cell.length_a   1.000
_cell.length_b   1.000
_cell.length_c   1.000
_cell.angle_alpha   90.00
_cell.angle_beta   90.00
_cell.angle_gamma   90.00
#
_symmetry.space_group_name_H-M   'P 1'
#
loop_
_entity.id
_entity.type
_entity.pdbx_description
1 polymer ?
#
loop_
_entity_poly.entity_id
_entity_poly.type
_entity_poly.pdbx_seq_one_letter_code
_entity_poly.pdbx_strand_id
1 'polypeptide(L)'
;MRDPDSGDKPMEESAQGRGVWQRVPRSLRMGIVVVLVGLGVTLVTGWPLGCFSCVVMEVALLAVAVASVAALVRRDNRRRPHLWRHLGSLVAAVGLLYVVTLGPGNYLSLINLRTRGRVAMTGGQDQLQVWAVEVLAKPREQMQQDGSGWLVPREEWSEQVRHLGGGVRIDPLWEGGRSAVRLCYGGGFFHWYIVVGPPGSAPDPNLVKERPFDAWYRWGDGVYGWFPEN
;
A
#
# COMPACT_ATOMS: atom_id res chain seq x y z
N MET A 1 1.15 60.19 26.04
CA MET A 1 0.49 59.26 26.98
C MET A 1 0.58 57.89 26.34
N ARG A 2 1.40 56.98 26.89
CA ARG A 2 1.56 55.60 26.41
C ARG A 2 0.40 54.78 26.95
N ASP A 3 -0.20 53.98 26.08
CA ASP A 3 -1.19 52.96 26.42
C ASP A 3 -0.43 51.67 26.78
N PRO A 4 -0.47 51.18 28.02
CA PRO A 4 0.22 49.96 28.43
C PRO A 4 -0.81 48.88 28.76
N ASP A 5 -1.40 48.24 27.74
CA ASP A 5 -2.21 47.04 27.98
C ASP A 5 -2.29 46.11 26.76
N SER A 6 -1.14 45.88 26.10
CA SER A 6 -0.99 44.69 25.26
C SER A 6 -0.73 43.48 26.16
N GLY A 7 -1.78 43.04 26.86
CA GLY A 7 -1.80 41.78 27.57
C GLY A 7 -1.61 40.64 26.58
N ASP A 8 -0.42 40.06 26.60
CA ASP A 8 -0.08 38.78 25.97
C ASP A 8 -1.14 37.74 26.38
N LYS A 9 -2.03 37.38 25.46
CA LYS A 9 -2.87 36.20 25.61
C LYS A 9 -1.94 34.98 25.54
N PRO A 10 -1.84 34.16 26.60
CA PRO A 10 -1.12 32.90 26.47
C PRO A 10 -1.87 32.03 25.46
N MET A 11 -1.10 31.63 24.45
CA MET A 11 -1.48 30.72 23.39
C MET A 11 -1.91 29.38 24.01
N GLU A 12 -3.22 29.18 24.21
CA GLU A 12 -3.85 27.92 24.64
C GLU A 12 -3.87 26.86 23.50
N GLU A 13 -2.80 26.78 22.73
CA GLU A 13 -2.65 25.82 21.64
C GLU A 13 -1.64 24.75 22.07
N SER A 14 -2.12 23.67 22.69
CA SER A 14 -1.47 22.33 22.76
C SER A 14 -1.89 21.44 23.97
N ALA A 15 -2.91 21.79 24.76
CA ALA A 15 -3.38 20.92 25.84
C ALA A 15 -4.42 19.87 25.37
N GLN A 16 -5.13 20.13 24.28
CA GLN A 16 -6.28 19.33 23.86
C GLN A 16 -5.89 17.95 23.29
N GLY A 17 -4.69 17.81 22.72
CA GLY A 17 -4.18 16.53 22.21
C GLY A 17 -3.73 15.55 23.30
N ARG A 18 -3.21 16.04 24.43
CA ARG A 18 -2.69 15.17 25.51
C ARG A 18 -3.79 14.51 26.34
N GLY A 19 -4.94 15.18 26.51
CA GLY A 19 -6.06 14.68 27.31
C GLY A 19 -6.80 13.48 26.70
N VAL A 20 -6.84 13.38 25.35
CA VAL A 20 -7.52 12.28 24.65
C VAL A 20 -6.78 10.97 24.86
N TRP A 21 -5.44 10.99 24.68
CA TRP A 21 -4.63 9.80 24.87
C TRP A 21 -4.72 9.28 26.30
N GLN A 22 -4.73 10.14 27.31
CA GLN A 22 -4.82 9.74 28.72
C GLN A 22 -6.07 8.90 29.07
N ARG A 23 -7.18 9.04 28.33
CA ARG A 23 -8.41 8.25 28.53
C ARG A 23 -8.41 6.88 27.85
N VAL A 24 -7.49 6.65 26.92
CA VAL A 24 -7.40 5.38 26.18
C VAL A 24 -6.67 4.32 27.03
N PRO A 25 -7.15 3.07 27.12
CA PRO A 25 -6.43 1.99 27.81
C PRO A 25 -5.02 1.79 27.24
N ARG A 26 -4.02 1.54 28.11
CA ARG A 26 -2.62 1.32 27.68
C ARG A 26 -2.48 0.24 26.60
N SER A 27 -3.23 -0.86 26.72
CA SER A 27 -3.24 -1.95 25.73
C SER A 27 -3.70 -1.50 24.35
N LEU A 28 -4.73 -0.65 24.29
CA LEU A 28 -5.24 -0.11 23.04
C LEU A 28 -4.29 0.92 22.44
N ARG A 29 -3.64 1.76 23.26
CA ARG A 29 -2.59 2.68 22.78
C ARG A 29 -1.43 1.92 22.14
N MET A 30 -0.95 0.86 22.80
CA MET A 30 0.11 0.02 22.25
C MET A 30 -0.33 -0.64 20.94
N GLY A 31 -1.58 -1.12 20.85
CA GLY A 31 -2.14 -1.66 19.60
C GLY A 31 -2.13 -0.64 18.47
N ILE A 32 -2.57 0.60 18.72
CA ILE A 32 -2.53 1.69 17.74
C ILE A 32 -1.09 2.00 17.31
N VAL A 33 -0.15 2.10 18.26
CA VAL A 33 1.26 2.34 17.95
C VAL A 33 1.83 1.23 17.07
N VAL A 34 1.56 -0.03 17.41
CA VAL A 34 1.99 -1.18 16.59
C VAL A 34 1.43 -1.08 15.17
N VAL A 35 0.16 -0.70 15.02
CA VAL A 35 -0.45 -0.49 13.70
C VAL A 35 0.27 0.62 12.95
N LEU A 36 0.43 1.80 13.54
CA LEU A 36 1.06 2.94 12.87
C LEU A 36 2.51 2.64 12.46
N VAL A 37 3.28 2.01 13.35
CA VAL A 37 4.65 1.57 13.03
C VAL A 37 4.63 0.54 11.92
N GLY A 38 3.72 -0.44 11.96
CA GLY A 38 3.62 -1.49 10.95
C GLY A 38 3.27 -0.94 9.57
N LEU A 39 2.33 0.01 9.49
CA LEU A 39 2.00 0.73 8.26
C LEU A 39 3.21 1.51 7.73
N GLY A 40 3.89 2.25 8.61
CA GLY A 40 5.08 3.02 8.24
C GLY A 40 6.22 2.15 7.71
N VAL A 41 6.53 1.04 8.39
CA VAL A 41 7.53 0.07 7.94
C VAL A 41 7.17 -0.49 6.57
N THR A 42 5.91 -0.83 6.34
CA THR A 42 5.43 -1.35 5.05
C THR A 42 5.62 -0.33 3.93
N LEU A 43 5.26 0.93 4.18
CA LEU A 43 5.42 2.02 3.22
C LEU A 43 6.88 2.34 2.93
N VAL A 44 7.81 2.14 3.87
CA VAL A 44 9.24 2.46 3.70
C VAL A 44 10.04 1.31 3.11
N THR A 45 9.78 0.08 3.53
CA THR A 45 10.63 -1.08 3.19
C THR A 45 10.10 -1.84 1.98
N GLY A 46 8.78 -1.98 1.83
CA GLY A 46 8.19 -2.84 0.80
C GLY A 46 8.56 -4.31 1.00
N TRP A 47 8.50 -5.13 -0.05
CA TRP A 47 8.82 -6.55 0.05
C TRP A 47 10.31 -6.82 0.36
N PRO A 48 10.66 -7.80 1.23
CA PRO A 48 9.77 -8.66 2.02
C PRO A 48 9.38 -8.11 3.39
N LEU A 49 10.14 -7.14 3.93
CA LEU A 49 9.99 -6.64 5.31
C LEU A 49 8.62 -6.02 5.59
N GLY A 50 8.03 -5.33 4.61
CA GLY A 50 6.68 -4.78 4.71
C GLY A 50 5.61 -5.85 4.82
N CYS A 51 5.75 -6.98 4.13
CA CYS A 51 4.82 -8.10 4.28
C CYS A 51 4.92 -8.70 5.69
N PHE A 52 6.14 -8.95 6.18
CA PHE A 52 6.35 -9.41 7.55
C PHE A 52 5.74 -8.44 8.57
N SER A 53 5.91 -7.14 8.34
CA SER A 53 5.32 -6.10 9.19
C SER A 53 3.79 -6.14 9.21
N CYS A 54 3.13 -6.34 8.06
CA CYS A 54 1.68 -6.52 7.98
C CYS A 54 1.21 -7.77 8.77
N VAL A 55 1.88 -8.90 8.58
CA VAL A 55 1.53 -10.15 9.30
C VAL A 55 1.69 -9.98 10.82
N VAL A 56 2.79 -9.38 11.27
CA VAL A 56 3.01 -9.12 12.70
C VAL A 56 1.93 -8.20 13.27
N MET A 57 1.53 -7.17 12.52
CA MET A 57 0.46 -6.25 12.91
C MET A 57 -0.89 -6.97 13.03
N GLU A 58 -1.26 -7.81 12.06
CA GLU A 58 -2.49 -8.60 12.10
C GLU A 58 -2.52 -9.57 13.29
N VAL A 59 -1.43 -10.31 13.52
CA VAL A 59 -1.30 -11.22 14.66
C VAL A 59 -1.43 -10.47 15.99
N ALA A 60 -0.81 -9.29 16.10
CA ALA A 60 -0.93 -8.46 17.30
C ALA A 60 -2.38 -7.99 17.55
N LEU A 61 -3.10 -7.55 16.51
CA LEU A 61 -4.49 -7.15 16.62
C LEU A 61 -5.40 -8.33 16.99
N LEU A 62 -5.16 -9.50 16.40
CA LEU A 62 -5.88 -10.72 16.73
C LEU A 62 -5.67 -11.12 18.21
N ALA A 63 -4.43 -11.04 18.70
CA ALA A 63 -4.12 -11.30 20.11
C ALA A 63 -4.86 -10.33 21.05
N VAL A 64 -4.94 -9.04 20.70
CA VAL A 64 -5.70 -8.05 21.47
C VAL A 64 -7.20 -8.35 21.46
N ALA A 65 -7.76 -8.76 20.32
CA ALA A 65 -9.16 -9.15 20.20
C ALA A 65 -9.47 -10.37 21.08
N VAL A 66 -8.67 -11.44 20.98
CA VAL A 66 -8.81 -12.67 21.79
C VAL A 66 -8.68 -12.36 23.28
N ALA A 67 -7.68 -11.57 23.68
CA ALA A 67 -7.49 -11.17 25.08
C ALA A 67 -8.69 -10.36 25.60
N SER A 68 -9.28 -9.51 24.75
CA SER A 68 -10.48 -8.73 25.11
C SER A 68 -11.70 -9.61 25.29
N VAL A 69 -11.91 -10.61 24.42
CA VAL A 69 -12.99 -11.61 24.59
C VAL A 69 -12.80 -12.42 25.86
N ALA A 70 -11.59 -12.97 26.09
CA ALA A 70 -11.28 -13.72 27.30
C ALA A 70 -11.54 -12.89 28.57
N ALA A 71 -11.20 -11.60 28.54
CA ALA A 71 -11.46 -10.68 29.64
C ALA A 71 -12.95 -10.41 29.87
N LEU A 72 -13.77 -10.33 28.81
CA LEU A 72 -15.23 -10.15 28.91
C LEU A 72 -15.95 -11.39 29.48
N VAL A 73 -15.42 -12.59 29.20
CA VAL A 73 -16.00 -13.84 29.72
C VAL A 73 -15.85 -13.94 31.24
N ARG A 74 -14.73 -13.47 31.79
CA ARG A 74 -14.45 -13.48 33.24
C ARG A 74 -15.46 -12.65 34.02
N ARG A 75 -16.14 -13.27 34.99
CA ARG A 75 -17.20 -12.63 35.79
C ARG A 75 -16.73 -11.38 36.52
N ASP A 76 -15.48 -11.36 37.02
CA ASP A 76 -14.91 -10.24 37.78
C ASP A 76 -14.83 -8.94 36.96
N ASN A 77 -14.71 -9.07 35.63
CA ASN A 77 -14.57 -7.95 34.70
C ASN A 77 -15.92 -7.43 34.17
N ARG A 78 -17.05 -8.03 34.57
CA ARG A 78 -18.40 -7.58 34.14
C ARG A 78 -18.90 -6.34 34.88
N ARG A 79 -18.09 -5.78 35.80
CA ARG A 79 -18.39 -4.52 36.48
C ARG A 79 -18.18 -3.32 35.57
N ARG A 80 -19.01 -2.28 35.75
CA ARG A 80 -19.25 -1.22 34.76
C ARG A 80 -18.07 -0.34 34.34
N PRO A 81 -16.87 -0.26 34.95
CA PRO A 81 -15.75 0.37 34.24
C PRO A 81 -14.95 -0.64 33.38
N HIS A 82 -14.85 -1.89 33.82
CA HIS A 82 -14.03 -2.91 33.18
C HIS A 82 -14.70 -3.49 31.92
N LEU A 83 -16.03 -3.69 31.97
CA LEU A 83 -16.81 -4.18 30.84
C LEU A 83 -16.65 -3.28 29.60
N TRP A 84 -16.89 -1.97 29.77
CA TRP A 84 -16.79 -1.00 28.67
C TRP A 84 -15.36 -0.88 28.13
N ARG A 85 -14.36 -1.01 29.01
CA ARG A 85 -12.95 -1.01 28.58
C ARG A 85 -12.62 -2.18 27.65
N HIS A 86 -13.04 -3.40 28.00
CA HIS A 86 -12.76 -4.58 27.19
C HIS A 86 -13.61 -4.63 25.92
N LEU A 87 -14.87 -4.18 26.00
CA LEU A 87 -15.74 -4.05 24.84
C LEU A 87 -15.18 -3.02 23.84
N GLY A 88 -14.77 -1.84 24.31
CA GLY A 88 -14.16 -0.83 23.45
C GLY A 88 -12.83 -1.29 22.84
N SER A 89 -12.00 -2.02 23.60
CA SER A 89 -10.76 -2.61 23.07
C SER A 89 -11.06 -3.65 21.98
N LEU A 90 -12.09 -4.48 22.17
CA LEU A 90 -12.51 -5.47 21.19
C LEU A 90 -13.01 -4.80 19.90
N VAL A 91 -13.92 -3.83 20.01
CA VAL A 91 -14.45 -3.09 18.86
C VAL A 91 -13.33 -2.40 18.09
N ALA A 92 -12.39 -1.76 18.79
CA ALA A 92 -11.27 -1.09 18.14
C ALA A 92 -10.31 -2.08 17.47
N ALA A 93 -9.99 -3.21 18.12
CA ALA A 93 -9.12 -4.23 17.54
C ALA A 93 -9.74 -4.87 16.29
N VAL A 94 -11.03 -5.21 16.33
CA VAL A 94 -11.76 -5.76 15.17
C VAL A 94 -11.87 -4.74 14.05
N GLY A 95 -12.18 -3.47 14.37
CA GLY A 95 -12.23 -2.39 13.40
C GLY A 95 -10.88 -2.15 12.73
N LEU A 96 -9.79 -2.12 13.50
CA LEU A 96 -8.43 -2.01 12.95
C LEU A 96 -8.07 -3.24 12.12
N LEU A 97 -8.42 -4.45 12.56
CA LEU A 97 -8.18 -5.67 11.80
C LEU A 97 -8.87 -5.60 10.44
N TYR A 98 -10.14 -5.19 10.39
CA TYR A 98 -10.86 -4.96 9.13
C TYR A 98 -10.15 -3.95 8.22
N VAL A 99 -9.68 -2.82 8.78
CA VAL A 99 -8.97 -1.78 8.01
C VAL A 99 -7.67 -2.31 7.40
N VAL A 100 -6.93 -3.16 8.12
CA VAL A 100 -5.63 -3.68 7.66
C VAL A 100 -5.71 -4.98 6.86
N THR A 101 -6.84 -5.69 6.88
CA THR A 101 -7.02 -6.91 6.06
C THR A 101 -7.81 -6.63 4.78
N LEU A 102 -8.94 -5.93 4.90
CA LEU A 102 -9.88 -5.70 3.80
C LEU A 102 -10.00 -4.22 3.41
N GLY A 103 -9.69 -3.32 4.34
CA GLY A 103 -9.76 -1.88 4.13
C GLY A 103 -8.53 -1.28 3.44
N PRO A 104 -8.42 0.06 3.43
CA PRO A 104 -7.35 0.78 2.75
C PRO A 104 -5.95 0.57 3.35
N GLY A 105 -5.88 0.01 4.56
CA GLY A 105 -4.63 -0.35 5.23
C GLY A 105 -4.10 -1.74 4.84
N ASN A 106 -4.76 -2.43 3.91
CA ASN A 106 -4.29 -3.74 3.46
C ASN A 106 -2.97 -3.67 2.69
N TYR A 107 -2.23 -4.78 2.71
CA TYR A 107 -0.90 -4.87 2.12
C TYR A 107 -0.88 -4.42 0.65
N LEU A 108 -1.83 -4.87 -0.17
CA LEU A 108 -1.91 -4.51 -1.59
C LEU A 108 -2.09 -3.00 -1.78
N SER A 109 -2.95 -2.39 -0.98
CA SER A 109 -3.21 -0.95 -0.99
C SER A 109 -1.98 -0.14 -0.57
N LEU A 110 -1.26 -0.59 0.47
CA LEU A 110 -0.03 0.05 0.93
C LEU A 110 1.11 -0.06 -0.09
N ILE A 111 1.26 -1.23 -0.71
CA ILE A 111 2.24 -1.43 -1.77
C ILE A 111 1.90 -0.57 -2.98
N ASN A 112 0.64 -0.55 -3.41
CA ASN A 112 0.17 0.32 -4.48
C ASN A 112 0.48 1.80 -4.18
N LEU A 113 0.18 2.27 -2.97
CA LEU A 113 0.47 3.64 -2.54
C LEU A 113 1.98 3.93 -2.53
N ARG A 114 2.78 3.01 -1.99
CA ARG A 114 4.24 3.10 -1.99
C ARG A 114 4.79 3.19 -3.41
N THR A 115 4.33 2.34 -4.32
CA THR A 115 4.84 2.32 -5.69
C THR A 115 4.46 3.60 -6.44
N ARG A 116 3.23 4.10 -6.27
CA ARG A 116 2.84 5.43 -6.78
C ARG A 116 3.73 6.54 -6.23
N GLY A 117 3.99 6.53 -4.93
CA GLY A 117 4.90 7.49 -4.29
C GLY A 117 6.30 7.42 -4.87
N ARG A 118 6.85 6.23 -5.10
CA ARG A 118 8.16 6.07 -5.74
C ARG A 118 8.19 6.59 -7.17
N VAL A 119 7.17 6.29 -7.98
CA VAL A 119 7.07 6.82 -9.36
C VAL A 119 7.00 8.34 -9.35
N ALA A 120 6.21 8.93 -8.46
CA ALA A 120 6.14 10.38 -8.30
C ALA A 120 7.50 10.99 -7.93
N MET A 121 8.27 10.33 -7.05
CA MET A 121 9.60 10.81 -6.63
C MET A 121 10.70 10.64 -7.69
N THR A 122 10.56 9.71 -8.64
CA THR A 122 11.62 9.38 -9.61
C THR A 122 11.41 9.99 -11.00
N GLY A 123 10.36 10.79 -11.21
CA GLY A 123 10.09 11.44 -12.50
C GLY A 123 8.61 11.64 -12.84
N GLY A 124 7.71 11.00 -12.09
CA GLY A 124 6.28 11.08 -12.32
C GLY A 124 5.76 10.06 -13.34
N GLN A 125 4.44 10.07 -13.53
CA GLN A 125 3.75 9.12 -14.41
C GLN A 125 3.99 9.45 -15.89
N ASP A 126 4.03 10.73 -16.25
CA ASP A 126 4.17 11.17 -17.64
C ASP A 126 5.52 10.74 -18.23
N GLN A 127 6.61 10.94 -17.47
CA GLN A 127 7.95 10.51 -17.89
C GLN A 127 8.02 8.98 -18.06
N LEU A 128 7.37 8.24 -17.16
CA LEU A 128 7.32 6.78 -17.24
C LEU A 128 6.54 6.32 -18.49
N GLN A 129 5.44 6.99 -18.81
CA GLN A 129 4.62 6.68 -19.98
C GLN A 129 5.33 7.03 -21.29
N VAL A 130 6.00 8.18 -21.37
CA VAL A 130 6.81 8.55 -22.55
C VAL A 130 7.87 7.51 -22.83
N TRP A 131 8.66 7.14 -21.81
CA TRP A 131 9.68 6.09 -21.95
C TRP A 131 9.06 4.75 -22.38
N ALA A 132 7.92 4.36 -21.80
CA ALA A 132 7.28 3.11 -22.17
C ALA A 132 6.81 3.11 -23.64
N VAL A 133 6.27 4.22 -24.14
CA VAL A 133 5.88 4.36 -25.54
C VAL A 133 7.09 4.25 -26.48
N GLU A 134 8.22 4.89 -26.12
CA GLU A 134 9.46 4.79 -26.89
C GLU A 134 9.97 3.35 -26.95
N VAL A 135 9.99 2.63 -25.83
CA VAL A 135 10.39 1.22 -25.76
C VAL A 135 9.42 0.34 -26.56
N LEU A 136 8.12 0.64 -26.53
CA LEU A 136 7.13 -0.10 -27.29
C LEU A 136 7.29 0.09 -28.80
N ALA A 137 7.78 1.25 -29.25
CA ALA A 137 8.00 1.55 -30.67
C ALA A 137 9.25 0.87 -31.27
N LYS A 138 10.17 0.38 -30.43
CA LYS A 138 11.40 -0.27 -30.91
C LYS A 138 11.16 -1.66 -31.51
N PRO A 139 11.97 -2.07 -32.52
CA PRO A 139 11.94 -3.43 -33.04
C PRO A 139 12.26 -4.47 -31.96
N ARG A 140 11.56 -5.62 -32.00
CA ARG A 140 11.73 -6.70 -31.01
C ARG A 140 12.91 -7.63 -31.29
N GLU A 141 13.53 -7.53 -32.45
CA GLU A 141 14.62 -8.41 -32.91
C GLU A 141 15.85 -8.39 -32.00
N GLN A 142 16.04 -7.29 -31.26
CA GLN A 142 17.15 -7.11 -30.32
C GLN A 142 16.81 -7.55 -28.88
N MET A 143 15.57 -7.96 -28.62
CA MET A 143 15.08 -8.31 -27.29
C MET A 143 15.04 -9.84 -27.12
N GLN A 144 15.51 -10.32 -25.98
CA GLN A 144 15.41 -11.74 -25.65
C GLN A 144 13.95 -12.09 -25.39
N GLN A 145 13.41 -13.03 -26.15
CA GLN A 145 12.08 -13.58 -25.90
C GLN A 145 12.19 -14.71 -24.88
N ASP A 146 11.45 -14.59 -23.78
CA ASP A 146 11.11 -15.74 -22.93
C ASP A 146 9.66 -16.13 -23.25
N GLY A 147 9.25 -17.38 -23.02
CA GLY A 147 7.98 -17.94 -23.53
C GLY A 147 6.67 -17.19 -23.16
N SER A 148 6.74 -16.07 -22.44
CA SER A 148 5.61 -15.20 -22.08
C SER A 148 5.76 -13.74 -22.53
N GLY A 149 6.93 -13.29 -23.02
CA GLY A 149 7.13 -11.90 -23.44
C GLY A 149 8.55 -11.59 -23.90
N TRP A 150 8.86 -10.31 -24.02
CA TRP A 150 10.21 -9.84 -24.39
C TRP A 150 10.87 -9.14 -23.21
N LEU A 151 12.09 -9.54 -22.86
CA LEU A 151 12.90 -8.87 -21.85
C LEU A 151 13.52 -7.61 -22.44
N VAL A 152 13.35 -6.47 -21.77
CA VAL A 152 13.97 -5.21 -22.21
C VAL A 152 15.38 -5.10 -21.64
N PRO A 153 16.43 -4.94 -22.48
CA PRO A 153 17.81 -4.82 -22.03
C PRO A 153 17.99 -3.63 -21.08
N ARG A 154 18.87 -3.79 -20.08
CA ARG A 154 19.06 -2.79 -19.01
C ARG A 154 19.63 -1.47 -19.53
N GLU A 155 20.32 -1.53 -20.66
CA GLU A 155 20.86 -0.40 -21.41
C GLU A 155 19.72 0.54 -21.86
N GLU A 156 18.55 0.00 -22.16
CA GLU A 156 17.38 0.76 -22.62
C GLU A 156 16.54 1.35 -21.48
N TRP A 157 16.86 1.04 -20.23
CA TRP A 157 16.09 1.53 -19.09
C TRP A 157 16.40 3.01 -18.86
N SER A 158 15.35 3.81 -18.71
CA SER A 158 15.49 5.18 -18.25
C SER A 158 16.08 5.22 -16.84
N GLU A 159 16.65 6.37 -16.47
CA GLU A 159 17.16 6.59 -15.11
C GLU A 159 16.05 6.38 -14.06
N GLN A 160 14.84 6.83 -14.34
CA GLN A 160 13.65 6.59 -13.52
C GLN A 160 13.43 5.09 -13.27
N VAL A 161 13.41 4.28 -14.34
CA VAL A 161 13.18 2.83 -14.27
C VAL A 161 14.30 2.12 -13.52
N ARG A 162 15.55 2.57 -13.69
CA ARG A 162 16.70 2.05 -12.92
C ARG A 162 16.56 2.30 -11.42
N HIS A 163 16.09 3.48 -11.01
CA HIS A 163 15.85 3.83 -9.60
C HIS A 163 14.66 3.10 -8.99
N LEU A 164 13.62 2.91 -9.79
CA LEU A 164 12.46 2.12 -9.46
C LEU A 164 12.84 0.66 -9.18
N GLY A 165 13.74 0.11 -9.99
CA GLY A 165 14.27 -1.24 -9.87
C GLY A 165 13.30 -2.31 -10.35
N GLY A 166 13.74 -3.56 -10.35
CA GLY A 166 12.96 -4.69 -10.88
C GLY A 166 13.33 -5.03 -12.32
N GLY A 167 12.71 -6.07 -12.88
CA GLY A 167 12.89 -6.46 -14.30
C GLY A 167 11.90 -5.73 -15.21
N VAL A 168 12.28 -5.44 -16.45
CA VAL A 168 11.40 -4.82 -17.45
C VAL A 168 11.07 -5.82 -18.54
N ARG A 169 9.78 -5.97 -18.84
CA ARG A 169 9.27 -6.87 -19.87
C ARG A 169 8.24 -6.20 -20.75
N ILE A 170 8.03 -6.77 -21.92
CA ILE A 170 6.96 -6.38 -22.83
C ILE A 170 6.06 -7.58 -23.02
N ASP A 171 4.78 -7.41 -22.75
CA ASP A 171 3.79 -8.49 -22.77
C ASP A 171 2.51 -8.00 -23.47
N PRO A 172 1.76 -8.87 -24.17
CA PRO A 172 0.48 -8.51 -24.81
C PRO A 172 -0.64 -8.44 -23.76
N LEU A 173 -0.70 -7.34 -23.00
CA LEU A 173 -1.64 -7.16 -21.88
C LEU A 173 -2.82 -6.23 -22.19
N TRP A 174 -2.78 -5.50 -23.31
CA TRP A 174 -3.81 -4.53 -23.67
C TRP A 174 -4.81 -5.04 -24.68
N GLU A 175 -5.99 -4.43 -24.67
CA GLU A 175 -7.09 -4.74 -25.58
C GLU A 175 -6.63 -4.85 -27.03
N GLY A 176 -7.02 -5.96 -27.67
CA GLY A 176 -6.65 -6.29 -29.05
C GLY A 176 -5.25 -6.90 -29.17
N GLY A 177 -4.71 -7.49 -28.11
CA GLY A 177 -3.38 -8.08 -28.08
C GLY A 177 -2.25 -7.06 -28.15
N ARG A 178 -2.54 -5.79 -27.82
CA ARG A 178 -1.54 -4.72 -27.85
C ARG A 178 -0.52 -4.92 -26.73
N SER A 179 0.74 -4.62 -27.03
CA SER A 179 1.83 -4.77 -26.08
C SER A 179 1.85 -3.67 -25.02
N ALA A 180 2.25 -4.04 -23.82
CA ALA A 180 2.45 -3.17 -22.67
C ALA A 180 3.85 -3.39 -22.11
N VAL A 181 4.44 -2.33 -21.54
CA VAL A 181 5.64 -2.46 -20.72
C VAL A 181 5.22 -2.85 -19.31
N ARG A 182 5.77 -3.95 -18.82
CA ARG A 182 5.58 -4.47 -17.47
C ARG A 182 6.87 -4.30 -16.67
N LEU A 183 6.78 -3.58 -15.56
CA LEU A 183 7.84 -3.43 -14.58
C LEU A 183 7.59 -4.40 -13.43
N CYS A 184 8.48 -5.36 -13.23
CA CYS A 184 8.40 -6.44 -12.24
C CYS A 184 8.89 -6.00 -10.87
N TYR A 185 7.97 -5.95 -9.89
CA TYR A 185 8.26 -5.68 -8.49
C TYR A 185 7.89 -6.85 -7.59
N GLY A 186 8.49 -6.87 -6.41
CA GLY A 186 8.28 -7.91 -5.41
C GLY A 186 9.09 -9.17 -5.68
N GLY A 187 8.69 -10.28 -5.08
CA GLY A 187 9.33 -11.58 -5.22
C GLY A 187 8.52 -12.71 -4.61
N GLY A 188 8.68 -13.93 -5.14
CA GLY A 188 7.93 -15.11 -4.70
C GLY A 188 6.42 -14.98 -4.95
N PHE A 189 5.62 -15.31 -3.93
CA PHE A 189 4.14 -15.28 -3.99
C PHE A 189 3.53 -13.87 -4.06
N PHE A 190 4.28 -12.83 -3.67
CA PHE A 190 3.78 -11.45 -3.63
C PHE A 190 4.52 -10.59 -4.65
N HIS A 191 4.44 -10.98 -5.91
CA HIS A 191 4.91 -10.15 -7.01
C HIS A 191 3.79 -9.23 -7.48
N TRP A 192 4.18 -8.04 -7.93
CA TRP A 192 3.26 -7.06 -8.49
C TRP A 192 3.95 -6.28 -9.58
N TYR A 193 3.16 -5.61 -10.39
CA TYR A 193 3.64 -4.98 -11.61
C TYR A 193 3.13 -3.56 -11.73
N ILE A 194 3.94 -2.72 -12.36
CA ILE A 194 3.45 -1.51 -13.01
C ILE A 194 3.35 -1.85 -14.50
N VAL A 195 2.16 -1.71 -15.06
CA VAL A 195 1.88 -1.97 -16.46
C VAL A 195 1.59 -0.65 -17.15
N VAL A 196 2.37 -0.34 -18.18
CA VAL A 196 2.42 0.97 -18.83
C VAL A 196 2.21 0.78 -20.32
N GLY A 197 1.27 1.53 -20.87
CA GLY A 197 0.94 1.57 -22.29
C GLY A 197 0.81 2.99 -22.81
N PRO A 198 0.59 3.12 -24.12
CA PRO A 198 0.18 4.39 -24.71
C PRO A 198 -1.07 4.96 -24.03
N PRO A 199 -1.28 6.29 -24.04
CA PRO A 199 -2.53 6.90 -23.62
C PRO A 199 -3.76 6.22 -24.27
N GLY A 200 -4.85 6.10 -23.52
CA GLY A 200 -6.06 5.37 -23.91
C GLY A 200 -5.95 3.84 -23.84
N SER A 201 -4.83 3.27 -23.38
CA SER A 201 -4.70 1.82 -23.21
C SER A 201 -5.47 1.31 -21.99
N ALA A 202 -6.08 0.14 -22.15
CA ALA A 202 -6.80 -0.57 -21.10
C ALA A 202 -6.40 -2.06 -21.08
N PRO A 203 -6.42 -2.71 -19.90
CA PRO A 203 -6.28 -4.16 -19.77
C PRO A 203 -7.20 -4.90 -20.72
N ASP A 204 -6.69 -5.94 -21.38
CA ASP A 204 -7.51 -6.76 -22.27
C ASP A 204 -8.68 -7.38 -21.48
N PRO A 205 -9.93 -7.14 -21.87
CA PRO A 205 -11.09 -7.67 -21.16
C PRO A 205 -11.14 -9.21 -21.13
N ASN A 206 -10.54 -9.89 -22.11
CA ASN A 206 -10.44 -11.35 -22.10
C ASN A 206 -9.42 -11.82 -21.06
N LEU A 207 -8.29 -11.11 -20.93
CA LEU A 207 -7.30 -11.39 -19.87
C LEU A 207 -7.93 -11.25 -18.48
N VAL A 208 -8.72 -10.20 -18.27
CA VAL A 208 -9.44 -9.97 -17.01
C VAL A 208 -10.50 -11.07 -16.74
N LYS A 209 -11.14 -11.61 -17.78
CA LYS A 209 -12.09 -12.73 -17.65
C LYS A 209 -11.40 -14.05 -17.35
N GLU A 210 -10.28 -14.33 -18.01
CA GLU A 210 -9.50 -15.56 -17.83
C GLU A 210 -8.80 -15.58 -16.47
N ARG A 211 -8.47 -14.41 -15.93
CA ARG A 211 -7.83 -14.23 -14.63
C ARG A 211 -8.69 -13.33 -13.73
N PRO A 212 -9.86 -13.81 -13.28
CA PRO A 212 -10.81 -13.01 -12.51
C PRO A 212 -10.29 -12.59 -11.12
N PHE A 213 -9.22 -13.26 -10.69
CA PHE A 213 -8.55 -13.11 -9.42
C PHE A 213 -7.41 -12.07 -9.47
N ASP A 214 -6.97 -11.69 -10.67
CA ASP A 214 -5.97 -10.65 -10.85
C ASP A 214 -6.54 -9.28 -10.45
N ALA A 215 -5.82 -8.58 -9.57
CA ALA A 215 -6.22 -7.24 -9.15
C ALA A 215 -5.53 -6.17 -10.01
N TRP A 216 -6.34 -5.43 -10.77
CA TRP A 216 -5.91 -4.29 -11.59
C TRP A 216 -6.32 -2.97 -10.95
N TYR A 217 -5.35 -2.08 -10.73
CA TYR A 217 -5.56 -0.76 -10.14
C TYR A 217 -5.20 0.30 -11.16
N ARG A 218 -6.19 1.06 -11.65
CA ARG A 218 -5.91 2.20 -12.53
C ARG A 218 -5.19 3.30 -11.77
N TRP A 219 -4.05 3.75 -12.30
CA TRP A 219 -3.28 4.87 -11.75
C TRP A 219 -3.53 6.14 -12.52
N GLY A 220 -3.58 6.01 -13.85
CA GLY A 220 -3.79 7.09 -14.79
C GLY A 220 -4.27 6.51 -16.11
N ASP A 221 -4.21 7.31 -17.16
CA ASP A 221 -4.53 6.83 -18.50
C ASP A 221 -3.38 5.98 -19.05
N GLY A 222 -3.65 4.73 -19.43
CA GLY A 222 -2.62 3.79 -19.89
C GLY A 222 -1.62 3.31 -18.82
N VAL A 223 -1.82 3.62 -17.53
CA VAL A 223 -0.92 3.19 -16.43
C VAL A 223 -1.71 2.47 -15.34
N TYR A 224 -1.29 1.26 -15.01
CA TYR A 224 -1.97 0.37 -14.06
C TYR A 224 -0.98 -0.30 -13.11
N GLY A 225 -1.41 -0.52 -11.87
CA GLY A 225 -0.83 -1.52 -10.99
C GLY A 225 -1.52 -2.86 -11.22
N TRP A 226 -0.77 -3.95 -11.28
CA TRP A 226 -1.31 -5.30 -11.47
C TRP A 226 -0.72 -6.27 -10.44
N PHE A 227 -1.60 -6.98 -9.73
CA PHE A 227 -1.24 -8.06 -8.82
C PHE A 227 -1.88 -9.34 -9.37
N PRO A 228 -1.11 -10.24 -9.99
CA PRO A 228 -1.67 -11.52 -10.40
C PRO A 228 -1.93 -12.40 -9.17
N GLU A 229 -2.99 -13.18 -9.21
CA GLU A 229 -3.18 -14.27 -8.26
C GLU A 229 -2.51 -15.52 -8.85
N ASN A 230 -1.55 -16.10 -8.10
CA ASN A 230 -0.79 -17.29 -8.49
C ASN A 230 -1.56 -18.58 -8.27
#